data_AF-A0A7W1BEP5-F1
#
_entry.id   AF-A0A7W1BEP5-F1
#
_cell.length_a   1.000
_cell.length_b   1.000
_cell.length_c   1.000
_cell.angle_alpha   90.00
_cell.angle_beta   90.00
_cell.angle_gamma   90.00
#
_symmetry.space_group_name_H-M   'P 1'
#
loop_
_entity.id
_entity.type
_entity.pdbx_description
1 polymer ?
#
loop_
_entity_poly.entity_id
_entity_poly.type
_entity_poly.pdbx_seq_one_letter_code
_entity_poly.pdbx_strand_id
1 'polypeptide(L)' 'MANVVHRGAGYGSVRPDLGEWGPLVVPNGSFFALGDNRNASYDSRYYGFIPLDNVIG' A
#
# COMPACT_ATOMS: atom_id res chain seq x y z
N MET A 1 14.43 9.80 -3.74
CA MET A 1 13.49 10.21 -2.67
C MET A 1 12.09 9.97 -3.20
N ALA A 2 11.37 8.95 -2.73
CA ALA A 2 10.00 8.72 -3.19
C ALA A 2 9.08 9.74 -2.52
N ASN A 3 8.76 10.81 -3.24
CA ASN A 3 7.73 11.77 -2.84
C ASN A 3 6.38 11.06 -2.95
N VAL A 4 5.70 10.84 -1.82
CA VAL A 4 4.28 10.52 -1.85
C VAL A 4 3.56 11.78 -2.33
N VAL A 5 3.09 11.74 -3.58
CA VAL A 5 2.31 12.83 -4.19
C VAL A 5 0.93 12.87 -3.53
N HIS A 6 0.78 13.67 -2.49
CA HIS A 6 -0.51 14.19 -2.04
C HIS A 6 -0.74 15.61 -2.59
N ARG A 7 -0.54 15.83 -3.89
CA ARG A 7 -0.98 17.08 -4.53
C ARG A 7 -1.66 16.80 -5.87
N GLY A 8 -2.98 16.68 -5.78
CA GLY A 8 -3.99 17.15 -6.72
C GLY A 8 -3.79 16.88 -8.21
N ALA A 9 -4.45 15.84 -8.72
CA ALA A 9 -5.20 15.88 -9.99
C ALA A 9 -6.11 14.65 -10.10
N GLY A 10 -7.41 14.86 -9.83
CA GLY A 10 -8.58 14.12 -10.33
C GLY A 10 -8.59 12.59 -10.35
N TYR A 11 -9.13 11.97 -9.29
CA TYR A 11 -10.10 10.86 -9.30
C TYR A 11 -10.89 10.97 -7.98
N GLY A 12 -12.21 11.00 -8.06
CA GLY A 12 -13.09 11.40 -6.94
C GLY A 12 -12.79 10.66 -5.64
N SER A 13 -12.64 11.41 -4.55
CA SER A 13 -12.89 11.01 -3.16
C SER A 13 -12.49 9.58 -2.75
N VAL A 14 -11.34 9.06 -3.16
CA VAL A 14 -10.85 7.78 -2.65
C VAL A 14 -10.37 7.99 -1.21
N ARG A 15 -11.28 7.79 -0.25
CA ARG A 15 -10.88 7.53 1.13
C ARG A 15 -10.42 6.09 1.15
N PRO A 16 -9.16 5.79 1.53
CA PRO A 16 -8.73 4.41 1.62
C PRO A 16 -9.64 3.68 2.62
N ASP A 17 -10.50 2.82 2.11
CA ASP A 17 -11.34 1.89 2.87
C ASP A 17 -10.96 0.46 2.49
N LEU A 18 -11.58 -0.57 3.06
CA LEU A 18 -11.17 -1.95 2.78
C LEU A 18 -11.39 -2.43 1.33
N GLY A 19 -12.00 -1.61 0.45
CA GLY A 19 -12.30 -1.93 -0.94
C GLY A 19 -11.56 -1.08 -1.98
N GLU A 20 -11.24 0.18 -1.69
CA GLU A 20 -10.60 1.11 -2.64
C GLU A 20 -9.46 1.92 -2.00
N TRP A 21 -8.21 1.67 -2.46
CA TRP A 21 -6.98 2.31 -1.92
C TRP A 21 -6.17 3.11 -2.95
N GLY A 22 -6.71 3.31 -4.15
CA GLY A 22 -5.93 3.72 -5.31
C GLY A 22 -5.32 5.13 -5.24
N PRO A 23 -4.47 5.47 -6.22
CA PRO A 23 -3.34 4.68 -6.68
C PRO A 23 -2.18 4.75 -5.66
N LEU A 24 -1.53 3.62 -5.41
CA LEU A 24 -0.39 3.53 -4.50
C LEU A 24 0.90 3.27 -5.28
N VAL A 25 1.90 4.14 -5.10
CA VAL A 25 3.25 3.92 -5.63
C VAL A 25 4.08 3.24 -4.55
N VAL A 26 4.54 2.02 -4.82
CA VAL A 26 5.44 1.31 -3.91
C VAL A 26 6.84 1.92 -3.98
N PRO A 27 7.46 2.30 -2.84
CA PRO A 27 8.83 2.78 -2.83
C PRO A 27 9.82 1.72 -3.33
N ASN A 28 10.94 2.18 -3.92
CA ASN A 28 12.04 1.28 -4.27
C ASN A 28 12.55 0.52 -3.04
N GLY A 29 12.87 -0.76 -3.20
CA GLY A 29 13.35 -1.61 -2.11
C GLY A 29 12.28 -1.94 -1.08
N SER A 30 11.00 -1.91 -1.48
CA SER A 30 9.89 -2.25 -0.60
C SER A 30 8.82 -3.04 -1.36
N PHE A 31 7.97 -3.71 -0.61
CA PHE A 31 6.83 -4.47 -1.12
C PHE A 31 5.52 -3.97 -0.52
N PHE A 32 4.45 -4.15 -1.28
CA PHE A 32 3.09 -4.08 -0.78
C PHE A 32 2.48 -5.47 -0.90
N ALA A 33 2.27 -6.15 0.21
CA ALA A 33 1.79 -7.53 0.24
C ALA A 33 0.34 -7.59 0.72
N LEU A 34 -0.42 -8.52 0.15
CA LEU A 34 -1.79 -8.83 0.53
C LEU A 34 -1.88 -10.31 0.86
N GLY A 35 -2.55 -10.64 1.95
CA GLY A 35 -2.96 -12.02 2.19
C GLY A 35 -4.17 -12.39 1.34
N ASP A 36 -4.30 -13.67 0.99
CA ASP A 36 -5.45 -14.14 0.20
C ASP A 36 -6.77 -14.03 0.97
N ASN A 37 -6.77 -14.31 2.28
CA ASN A 37 -7.93 -14.12 3.14
C ASN A 37 -8.05 -12.66 3.59
N ARG A 38 -8.58 -11.82 2.71
CA ARG A 38 -8.61 -10.35 2.87
C ARG A 38 -9.25 -9.86 4.16
N ASN A 39 -10.25 -10.56 4.68
CA ASN A 39 -10.96 -10.16 5.90
C ASN A 39 -10.22 -10.58 7.18
N ALA A 40 -9.26 -11.50 7.08
CA ALA A 40 -8.53 -12.05 8.22
C ALA A 40 -7.01 -11.97 8.04
N SER A 41 -6.54 -11.08 7.16
CA SER A 41 -5.10 -10.84 6.96
C SER A 41 -4.76 -9.44 7.46
N TYR A 42 -3.86 -9.39 8.44
CA TYR A 42 -3.16 -8.17 8.79
C TYR A 42 -1.98 -8.06 7.84
N ASP A 43 -2.12 -7.22 6.81
CA ASP A 43 -1.15 -7.08 5.72
C ASP A 43 -0.79 -5.59 5.48
N SER A 44 -0.19 -5.26 4.32
CA SER A 44 0.25 -3.90 4.02
C SER A 44 -0.87 -2.86 4.05
N ARG A 45 -2.14 -3.27 4.02
CA ARG A 45 -3.29 -2.38 4.26
C ARG A 45 -3.31 -1.78 5.67
N TYR A 46 -2.70 -2.47 6.64
CA TYR A 46 -2.69 -2.06 8.05
C TYR A 46 -1.35 -1.51 8.51
N TYR A 47 -0.23 -2.14 8.12
CA TYR A 47 1.11 -1.75 8.58
C TYR A 47 1.99 -1.10 7.51
N GLY A 48 1.49 -0.93 6.29
CA GLY A 48 2.22 -0.27 5.20
C GLY A 48 3.23 -1.18 4.48
N PHE A 49 4.24 -0.56 3.87
CA PHE A 49 5.20 -1.25 3.02
C PHE A 49 6.21 -2.09 3.80
N ILE A 50 6.62 -3.21 3.22
CA ILE A 50 7.61 -4.13 3.79
C ILE A 50 8.97 -3.82 3.14
N PRO A 51 10.00 -3.40 3.90
CA PRO A 51 11.36 -3.26 3.37
C PRO A 51 11.89 -4.59 2.82
N LEU A 52 12.64 -4.55 1.70
CA LEU A 52 13.24 -5.74 1.08
C LEU A 52 14.10 -6.54 2.07
N ASP A 53 14.84 -5.84 2.94
CA ASP A 53 15.73 -6.47 3.93
C ASP A 53 14.98 -7.31 4.98
N ASN A 54 13.66 -7.14 5.12
CA ASN A 54 12.84 -7.92 6.04
C ASN A 54 12.30 -9.23 5.40
N VAL A 55 12.56 -9.48 4.11
CA VAL A 55 12.08 -10.66 3.40
C VAL A 55 13.09 -11.81 3.53
N ILE A 56 12.62 -12.98 3.99
CA ILE A 56 13.48 -14.15 4.26
C ILE A 56 13.37 -15.27 3.21
N GLY A 57 12.26 -15.39 2.48
CA GLY A 57 12.01 -16.45 1.49
C GLY A 57 10.54 -16.87 1.41
#